data_AF-A0A4R2RL19-F1
#
_entry.id   AF-A0A4R2RL19-F1
#
_cell.length_a   1.000
_cell.length_b   1.000
_cell.length_c   1.000
_cell.angle_alpha   90.00
_cell.angle_beta   90.00
_cell.angle_gamma   90.00
#
_symmetry.space_group_name_H-M   'P 1'
#
loop_
_entity.id
_entity.type
_entity.pdbx_description
1 polymer ?
#
loop_
_entity_poly.entity_id
_entity_poly.type
_entity_poly.pdbx_seq_one_letter_code
_entity_poly.pdbx_strand_id
1 'polypeptide(L)'
;MGDKMNAYSRRVDFRNTSSCIGCHPIMCIICGEKIDVGNWRDILVTLTEKFIRENYPNVNDLYTRPLLQGSRRPFLLKNKPNGSARQLSNGHWIFMNYNIPTLVDLIGKICVFCDIDLNDVEIEYVPKKYGFAPKPDDRRSFNAVHIPEAVLEVLTDEYRSGLVFNAPSIRLLEDKVSLKINDVLQSAMKQTMFRRNDDVYFPLANIITEENIELLFDVVEEWLNAFGCFELAVLFDIFKVNINENVIRNLTDFEDLFNHLNNQSSLRCVGQFSTKIVRTQEFNVNESLRKVAGLLLHSIHNDFGGVADEIGLKEKFPAFSESLIANIIKEYVEEIVKTEINGIVCYQTLDALGLSDDFSEVLERVLSRFEELGLTPTEEALHTALSFDMGLNFKEEFNIPDQKTYRRLISYYYKSAPGREWRKGEFVEVQS
;
A
#
# COMPACT_ATOMS: atom_id res chain seq x y z
N MET A 1 0.57 6.65 -29.57
CA MET A 1 0.03 6.54 -28.19
C MET A 1 -1.32 7.24 -28.01
N GLY A 2 -1.68 8.26 -28.81
CA GLY A 2 -2.95 8.99 -28.68
C GLY A 2 -4.26 8.20 -28.92
N ASP A 3 -4.25 7.16 -29.76
CA ASP A 3 -5.49 6.44 -30.12
C ASP A 3 -5.95 5.38 -29.11
N LYS A 4 -5.11 4.94 -28.16
CA LYS A 4 -5.50 3.92 -27.15
C LYS A 4 -6.08 4.52 -25.86
N MET A 5 -5.81 5.80 -25.54
CA MET A 5 -6.33 6.46 -24.33
C MET A 5 -7.83 6.83 -24.43
N ASN A 6 -8.32 7.15 -25.63
CA ASN A 6 -9.72 7.53 -25.86
C ASN A 6 -10.73 6.39 -25.64
N ALA A 7 -10.29 5.13 -25.57
CA ALA A 7 -11.19 3.99 -25.42
C ALA A 7 -11.74 3.80 -23.99
N TYR A 8 -11.14 4.44 -22.98
CA TYR A 8 -11.47 4.24 -21.55
C TYR A 8 -11.76 5.53 -20.78
N SER A 9 -11.72 6.71 -21.43
CA SER A 9 -12.10 7.96 -20.79
C SER A 9 -13.61 8.02 -20.54
N ARG A 10 -13.97 8.64 -19.42
CA ARG A 10 -15.36 8.91 -19.05
C ARG A 10 -15.52 10.40 -18.78
N ARG A 11 -16.66 10.96 -19.16
CA ARG A 11 -17.02 12.33 -18.81
C ARG A 11 -17.54 12.38 -17.38
N VAL A 12 -17.17 13.42 -16.62
CA VAL A 12 -17.70 13.67 -15.28
C VAL A 12 -19.21 13.86 -15.34
N ASP A 13 -19.92 13.04 -14.56
CA ASP A 13 -21.31 13.26 -14.21
C ASP A 13 -21.38 13.93 -12.83
N PHE A 14 -21.67 15.23 -12.80
CA PHE A 14 -21.81 15.99 -11.55
C PHE A 14 -22.98 15.52 -10.67
N ARG A 15 -23.90 14.70 -11.19
CA ARG A 15 -24.97 14.05 -10.40
C ARG A 15 -24.51 12.76 -9.72
N ASN A 16 -23.38 12.20 -10.15
CA ASN A 16 -22.81 10.95 -9.62
C ASN A 16 -21.28 11.06 -9.47
N THR A 17 -20.84 11.91 -8.55
CA THR A 17 -19.41 12.18 -8.31
C THR A 17 -18.64 11.01 -7.69
N SER A 18 -19.33 10.00 -7.15
CA SER A 18 -18.74 8.75 -6.65
C SER A 18 -18.05 7.94 -7.75
N SER A 19 -18.48 8.10 -9.01
CA SER A 19 -17.87 7.45 -10.17
C SER A 19 -16.43 7.89 -10.46
N CYS A 20 -15.98 8.99 -9.84
CA CYS A 20 -14.61 9.53 -9.97
C CYS A 20 -13.64 8.99 -8.91
N ILE A 21 -14.08 8.14 -7.97
CA ILE A 21 -13.20 7.50 -6.99
C ILE A 21 -12.15 6.65 -7.74
N GLY A 22 -10.89 6.75 -7.32
CA GLY A 22 -9.79 6.00 -7.95
C GLY A 22 -9.45 6.48 -9.37
N CYS A 23 -9.94 7.64 -9.81
CA CYS A 23 -9.71 8.20 -11.13
C CYS A 23 -8.88 9.49 -11.08
N HIS A 24 -8.28 9.88 -12.21
CA HIS A 24 -7.68 11.20 -12.40
C HIS A 24 -8.23 11.87 -13.67
N PRO A 25 -8.37 13.20 -13.66
CA PRO A 25 -8.81 13.94 -14.83
C PRO A 25 -7.68 13.97 -15.87
N ILE A 26 -8.04 13.91 -17.14
CA ILE A 26 -7.11 14.00 -18.28
C ILE A 26 -7.42 15.18 -19.19
N MET A 27 -8.63 15.73 -19.11
CA MET A 27 -9.07 16.89 -19.86
C MET A 27 -10.06 17.71 -19.04
N CYS A 28 -9.96 19.03 -19.11
CA CYS A 28 -10.91 19.97 -18.54
C CYS A 28 -11.07 21.13 -19.52
N ILE A 29 -12.30 21.35 -19.98
CA ILE A 29 -12.69 22.45 -20.84
C ILE A 29 -13.85 23.15 -20.15
N ILE A 30 -13.76 24.47 -20.01
CA ILE A 30 -14.83 25.31 -19.46
C ILE A 30 -15.12 26.42 -20.46
N CYS A 31 -16.38 26.52 -20.90
CA CYS A 31 -16.81 27.51 -21.90
C CYS A 31 -15.96 27.47 -23.19
N GLY A 32 -15.51 26.27 -23.60
CA GLY A 32 -14.64 26.08 -24.77
C GLY A 32 -13.15 26.37 -24.54
N GLU A 33 -12.75 26.85 -23.37
CA GLU A 33 -11.34 27.08 -23.03
C GLU A 33 -10.75 25.87 -22.30
N LYS A 34 -9.63 25.36 -22.81
CA LYS A 34 -8.89 24.26 -22.18
C LYS A 34 -8.18 24.77 -20.93
N ILE A 35 -8.49 24.16 -19.80
CA ILE A 35 -7.85 24.40 -18.51
C ILE A 35 -6.73 23.37 -18.32
N ASP A 36 -5.61 23.79 -17.74
CA ASP A 36 -4.51 22.87 -17.43
C ASP A 36 -4.95 21.84 -16.38
N VAL A 37 -4.66 20.57 -16.65
CA VAL A 37 -5.20 19.42 -15.91
C VAL A 37 -4.07 18.72 -15.17
N GLY A 38 -3.97 19.00 -13.88
CA GLY A 38 -3.21 18.18 -12.94
C GLY A 38 -4.11 17.10 -12.34
N ASN A 39 -4.41 17.24 -11.05
CA ASN A 39 -5.38 16.38 -10.35
C ASN A 39 -6.66 17.17 -10.01
N TRP A 40 -7.67 16.50 -9.42
CA TRP A 40 -8.94 17.14 -9.04
C TRP A 40 -8.79 18.37 -8.15
N ARG A 41 -7.77 18.41 -7.28
CA ARG A 41 -7.46 19.59 -6.44
C ARG A 41 -6.94 20.75 -7.27
N ASP A 42 -6.13 20.45 -8.28
CA ASP A 42 -5.51 21.45 -9.14
C ASP A 42 -6.56 22.09 -10.03
N ILE A 43 -7.51 21.31 -10.57
CA ILE A 43 -8.66 21.86 -11.29
C ILE A 43 -9.43 22.86 -10.41
N LEU A 44 -9.79 22.47 -9.18
CA LEU A 44 -10.53 23.36 -8.28
C LEU A 44 -9.76 24.67 -8.01
N VAL A 45 -8.45 24.59 -7.78
CA VAL A 45 -7.60 25.76 -7.54
C VAL A 45 -7.48 26.63 -8.79
N THR A 46 -7.15 26.04 -9.94
CA THR A 46 -6.97 26.75 -11.21
C THR A 46 -8.25 27.46 -11.64
N LEU A 47 -9.41 26.82 -11.49
CA LEU A 47 -10.70 27.45 -11.77
C LEU A 47 -10.98 28.60 -10.82
N THR A 48 -10.71 28.42 -9.52
CA THR A 48 -10.91 29.50 -8.55
C THR A 48 -10.01 30.70 -8.87
N GLU A 49 -8.72 30.48 -9.18
CA GLU A 49 -7.78 31.53 -9.58
C GLU A 49 -8.27 32.24 -10.86
N LYS A 50 -8.73 31.47 -11.87
CA LYS A 50 -9.25 32.02 -13.12
C LYS A 50 -10.47 32.91 -12.86
N PHE A 51 -11.47 32.42 -12.13
CA PHE A 51 -12.69 33.16 -11.84
C PHE A 51 -12.43 34.44 -11.06
N ILE A 52 -11.45 34.43 -10.14
CA ILE A 52 -11.04 35.63 -9.41
C ILE A 52 -10.33 36.61 -10.35
N ARG A 53 -9.35 36.13 -11.13
CA ARG A 53 -8.53 36.94 -12.04
C ARG A 53 -9.37 37.62 -13.11
N GLU A 54 -10.35 36.91 -13.65
CA GLU A 54 -11.22 37.37 -14.73
C GLU A 54 -12.54 37.97 -14.19
N ASN A 55 -12.69 38.02 -12.87
CA ASN A 55 -13.83 38.62 -12.17
C ASN A 55 -15.18 38.09 -12.67
N TYR A 56 -15.33 36.76 -12.67
CA TYR A 56 -16.57 36.08 -13.04
C TYR A 56 -17.75 36.51 -12.13
N PRO A 57 -19.00 36.38 -12.61
CA PRO A 57 -20.18 36.68 -11.81
C PRO A 57 -20.13 36.05 -10.42
N ASN A 58 -20.56 36.77 -9.39
CA ASN A 58 -20.63 36.32 -8.00
C ASN A 58 -19.30 35.87 -7.35
N VAL A 59 -18.15 35.88 -8.03
CA VAL A 59 -16.89 35.35 -7.46
C VAL A 59 -16.49 36.02 -6.13
N ASN A 60 -16.82 37.30 -5.97
CA ASN A 60 -16.56 38.06 -4.74
C ASN A 60 -17.43 37.61 -3.55
N ASP A 61 -18.54 36.93 -3.80
CA ASP A 61 -19.34 36.36 -2.71
C ASP A 61 -18.63 35.17 -2.05
N LEU A 62 -17.66 34.53 -2.72
CA LEU A 62 -16.92 33.38 -2.17
C LEU A 62 -16.10 33.72 -0.91
N TYR A 63 -15.77 35.00 -0.70
CA TYR A 63 -15.11 35.48 0.52
C TYR A 63 -16.03 35.49 1.75
N THR A 64 -17.35 35.44 1.53
CA THR A 64 -18.35 35.54 2.61
C THR A 64 -19.33 34.37 2.64
N ARG A 65 -19.49 33.62 1.54
CA ARG A 65 -20.45 32.54 1.39
C ARG A 65 -19.79 31.17 1.27
N PRO A 66 -20.38 30.13 1.89
CA PRO A 66 -19.97 28.73 1.69
C PRO A 66 -20.45 28.20 0.33
N LEU A 67 -19.68 27.29 -0.29
CA LEU A 67 -20.15 26.50 -1.44
C LEU A 67 -20.80 25.17 -1.03
N LEU A 68 -20.38 24.56 0.09
CA LEU A 68 -20.97 23.33 0.59
C LEU A 68 -22.22 23.60 1.44
N GLN A 69 -23.28 22.85 1.17
CA GLN A 69 -24.51 22.91 1.94
C GLN A 69 -24.24 22.50 3.40
N GLY A 70 -24.76 23.27 4.36
CA GLY A 70 -24.55 23.04 5.79
C GLY A 70 -23.22 23.57 6.35
N SER A 71 -22.28 24.02 5.51
CA SER A 71 -21.09 24.73 5.97
C SER A 71 -21.46 26.17 6.36
N ARG A 72 -20.92 26.65 7.48
CA ARG A 72 -20.95 28.09 7.86
C ARG A 72 -19.69 28.83 7.42
N ARG A 73 -18.73 28.10 6.84
CA ARG A 73 -17.40 28.61 6.52
C ARG A 73 -17.38 29.14 5.08
N PRO A 74 -16.93 30.38 4.84
CA PRO A 74 -16.72 30.89 3.49
C PRO A 74 -15.82 29.96 2.67
N PHE A 75 -16.01 29.95 1.36
CA PHE A 75 -15.17 29.14 0.48
C PHE A 75 -13.73 29.66 0.43
N LEU A 76 -13.55 30.98 0.30
CA LEU A 76 -12.25 31.65 0.38
C LEU A 76 -11.95 32.14 1.79
N LEU A 77 -10.79 31.76 2.32
CA LEU A 77 -10.48 31.94 3.73
C LEU A 77 -9.35 32.92 3.92
N LYS A 78 -9.52 33.87 4.84
CA LYS A 78 -8.48 34.84 5.18
C LYS A 78 -7.25 34.18 5.82
N ASN A 79 -7.46 33.15 6.64
CA ASN A 79 -6.40 32.44 7.36
C ASN A 79 -6.36 30.96 6.95
N LYS A 80 -5.16 30.37 6.99
CA LYS A 80 -4.95 28.96 6.68
C LYS A 80 -5.78 28.06 7.62
N PRO A 81 -6.63 27.16 7.09
CA PRO A 81 -7.30 26.13 7.89
C PRO A 81 -6.34 25.17 8.59
N ASN A 82 -6.83 24.51 9.64
CA ASN A 82 -6.27 23.22 10.08
C ASN A 82 -6.60 22.13 9.05
N GLY A 83 -5.57 21.49 8.48
CA GLY A 83 -5.67 20.46 7.45
C GLY A 83 -5.01 20.86 6.13
N SER A 84 -5.15 20.01 5.10
CA SER A 84 -4.63 20.32 3.75
C SER A 84 -5.37 21.53 3.16
N ALA A 85 -4.60 22.53 2.70
CA ALA A 85 -5.11 23.80 2.19
C ALA A 85 -4.11 24.42 1.20
N ARG A 86 -4.61 25.17 0.22
CA ARG A 86 -3.79 25.84 -0.82
C ARG A 86 -4.02 27.35 -0.73
N GLN A 87 -2.95 28.13 -0.71
CA GLN A 87 -3.02 29.60 -0.77
C GLN A 87 -3.16 30.06 -2.22
N LEU A 88 -4.11 30.93 -2.51
CA LEU A 88 -4.30 31.55 -3.80
C LEU A 88 -3.40 32.77 -4.00
N SER A 89 -3.27 33.21 -5.24
CA SER A 89 -2.46 34.39 -5.63
C SER A 89 -2.87 35.67 -4.89
N ASN A 90 -4.14 35.80 -4.52
CA ASN A 90 -4.69 36.93 -3.76
C ASN A 90 -4.48 36.83 -2.22
N GLY A 91 -3.69 35.85 -1.76
CA GLY A 91 -3.37 35.64 -0.34
C GLY A 91 -4.41 34.87 0.49
N HIS A 92 -5.59 34.55 -0.08
CA HIS A 92 -6.64 33.76 0.59
C HIS A 92 -6.37 32.26 0.45
N TRP A 93 -7.08 31.44 1.24
CA TRP A 93 -6.87 29.99 1.31
C TRP A 93 -8.12 29.22 0.91
N ILE A 94 -7.94 28.11 0.19
CA ILE A 94 -8.97 27.10 -0.05
C ILE A 94 -8.64 25.88 0.80
N PHE A 95 -9.63 25.32 1.48
CA PHE A 95 -9.49 24.05 2.19
C PHE A 95 -9.58 22.88 1.21
N MET A 96 -8.63 21.94 1.26
CA MET A 96 -8.43 20.89 0.25
C MET A 96 -8.51 19.46 0.81
N ASN A 97 -8.77 19.31 2.12
CA ASN A 97 -8.86 18.01 2.77
C ASN A 97 -10.25 17.37 2.57
N TYR A 98 -10.63 17.22 1.31
CA TYR A 98 -11.86 16.58 0.88
C TYR A 98 -11.55 15.26 0.15
N ASN A 99 -12.50 14.32 0.21
CA ASN A 99 -12.47 13.13 -0.63
C ASN A 99 -12.78 13.50 -2.10
N ILE A 100 -12.46 12.60 -3.04
CA ILE A 100 -12.61 12.88 -4.48
C ILE A 100 -14.06 13.26 -4.87
N PRO A 101 -15.10 12.54 -4.44
CA PRO A 101 -16.49 12.91 -4.76
C PRO A 101 -16.83 14.35 -4.35
N THR A 102 -16.37 14.77 -3.16
CA THR A 102 -16.60 16.13 -2.65
C THR A 102 -15.80 17.18 -3.44
N LEU A 103 -14.58 16.86 -3.90
CA LEU A 103 -13.80 17.77 -4.75
C LEU A 103 -14.47 18.00 -6.10
N VAL A 104 -14.96 16.93 -6.74
CA VAL A 104 -15.67 17.01 -8.02
C VAL A 104 -16.98 17.78 -7.87
N ASP A 105 -17.73 17.54 -6.79
CA ASP A 105 -18.93 18.31 -6.46
C ASP A 105 -18.62 19.81 -6.26
N LEU A 106 -17.52 20.14 -5.58
CA LEU A 106 -17.06 21.52 -5.41
C LEU A 106 -16.68 22.20 -6.73
N ILE A 107 -16.06 21.47 -7.66
CA ILE A 107 -15.77 21.98 -9.02
C ILE A 107 -17.06 22.35 -9.74
N GLY A 108 -18.07 21.47 -9.72
CA GLY A 108 -19.37 21.78 -10.34
C GLY A 108 -20.05 22.97 -9.66
N LYS A 109 -20.02 23.02 -8.32
CA LYS A 109 -20.64 24.09 -7.55
C LYS A 109 -19.99 25.46 -7.77
N ILE A 110 -18.67 25.54 -7.87
CA ILE A 110 -18.03 26.84 -8.14
C ILE A 110 -18.35 27.33 -9.55
N CYS A 111 -18.45 26.44 -10.56
CA CYS A 111 -18.91 26.82 -11.90
C CYS A 111 -20.32 27.40 -11.86
N VAL A 112 -21.28 26.68 -11.27
CA VAL A 112 -22.68 27.15 -11.16
C VAL A 112 -22.78 28.44 -10.35
N PHE A 113 -22.01 28.56 -9.27
CA PHE A 113 -21.99 29.76 -8.43
C PHE A 113 -21.52 30.98 -9.23
N CYS A 114 -20.56 30.77 -10.13
CA CYS A 114 -20.03 31.78 -11.04
C CYS A 114 -20.82 31.91 -12.36
N ASP A 115 -22.06 31.44 -12.39
CA ASP A 115 -23.01 31.54 -13.52
C ASP A 115 -22.56 30.81 -14.80
N ILE A 116 -21.85 29.70 -14.63
CA ILE A 116 -21.47 28.79 -15.71
C ILE A 116 -22.41 27.59 -15.71
N ASP A 117 -23.06 27.33 -16.85
CA ASP A 117 -23.86 26.12 -17.04
C ASP A 117 -22.94 24.88 -17.05
N LEU A 118 -23.33 23.82 -16.32
CA LEU A 118 -22.56 22.58 -16.29
C LEU A 118 -22.49 21.87 -17.64
N ASN A 119 -23.38 22.18 -18.59
CA ASN A 119 -23.28 21.71 -19.97
C ASN A 119 -22.03 22.27 -20.67
N ASP A 120 -21.57 23.46 -20.27
CA ASP A 120 -20.34 24.10 -20.78
C ASP A 120 -19.09 23.66 -20.01
N VAL A 121 -19.23 22.69 -19.10
CA VAL A 121 -18.12 22.09 -18.34
C VAL A 121 -17.91 20.67 -18.84
N GLU A 122 -16.77 20.46 -19.48
CA GLU A 122 -16.35 19.15 -19.98
C GLU A 122 -15.11 18.70 -19.24
N ILE A 123 -15.26 17.70 -18.37
CA ILE A 123 -14.13 17.08 -17.70
C ILE A 123 -14.13 15.61 -18.06
N GLU A 124 -13.03 15.13 -18.65
CA GLU A 124 -12.80 13.72 -18.87
C GLU A 124 -11.81 13.17 -17.87
N TYR A 125 -12.04 11.95 -17.45
CA TYR A 125 -11.21 11.23 -16.50
C TYR A 125 -11.04 9.77 -16.91
N VAL A 126 -9.94 9.18 -16.46
CA VAL A 126 -9.69 7.75 -16.58
C VAL A 126 -9.43 7.15 -15.20
N PRO A 127 -9.68 5.85 -14.99
CA PRO A 127 -9.18 5.15 -13.81
C PRO A 127 -7.67 5.37 -13.68
N LYS A 128 -7.16 5.54 -12.45
CA LYS A 128 -5.71 5.73 -12.19
C LYS A 128 -4.82 4.64 -12.79
N LYS A 129 -5.40 3.49 -13.11
CA LYS A 129 -4.80 2.35 -13.83
C LYS A 129 -4.36 2.65 -15.29
N TYR A 130 -4.79 3.75 -15.90
CA TYR A 130 -4.57 4.03 -17.34
C TYR A 130 -3.90 5.36 -17.67
N GLY A 131 -3.36 6.07 -16.67
CA GLY A 131 -2.64 7.32 -16.89
C GLY A 131 -1.34 7.37 -16.12
N PHE A 132 -0.37 6.61 -16.62
CA PHE A 132 1.03 6.99 -16.49
C PHE A 132 1.33 8.02 -17.59
N ALA A 133 0.81 9.22 -17.41
CA ALA A 133 1.48 10.40 -17.92
C ALA A 133 2.40 10.88 -16.79
N PRO A 134 3.72 11.07 -17.04
CA PRO A 134 4.55 11.84 -16.13
C PRO A 134 3.84 13.16 -15.85
N LYS A 135 3.68 13.53 -14.59
CA LYS A 135 3.19 14.87 -14.24
C LYS A 135 4.07 15.91 -14.96
N PRO A 136 3.50 16.93 -15.62
CA PRO A 136 4.18 18.21 -15.67
C PRO A 136 4.32 18.65 -14.21
N ASP A 137 5.56 18.75 -13.78
CA ASP A 137 5.95 18.98 -12.40
C ASP A 137 5.20 20.18 -11.80
N ASP A 138 4.65 19.99 -10.61
CA ASP A 138 3.90 21.00 -9.87
C ASP A 138 4.94 22.03 -9.38
N ARG A 139 5.12 23.06 -10.21
CA ARG A 139 6.05 24.17 -9.99
C ARG A 139 5.79 24.82 -8.63
N ARG A 140 6.56 24.40 -7.62
CA ARG A 140 7.34 25.41 -6.91
C ARG A 140 8.15 26.10 -8.01
N SER A 141 7.99 27.41 -8.16
CA SER A 141 8.83 28.20 -9.07
C SER A 141 10.28 28.21 -8.58
N PHE A 142 10.95 27.06 -8.69
CA PHE A 142 12.34 27.03 -9.07
C PHE A 142 12.30 26.86 -10.57
N ASN A 143 12.99 27.72 -11.30
CA ASN A 143 13.25 27.47 -12.71
C ASN A 143 13.73 26.02 -12.82
N ALA A 144 12.93 25.12 -13.41
CA ALA A 144 13.35 23.75 -13.66
C ALA A 144 14.55 23.87 -14.60
N VAL A 145 15.74 23.74 -14.04
CA VAL A 145 16.96 23.91 -14.79
C VAL A 145 17.08 22.66 -15.64
N HIS A 146 16.79 22.85 -16.93
CA HIS A 146 16.96 21.82 -17.92
C HIS A 146 18.43 21.39 -17.92
N ILE A 147 18.67 20.11 -17.62
CA ILE A 147 19.99 19.51 -17.74
C ILE A 147 20.21 19.29 -19.24
N PRO A 148 21.25 19.90 -19.85
CA PRO A 148 21.49 19.72 -21.28
C PRO A 148 21.75 18.26 -21.65
N GLU A 149 21.21 17.82 -22.79
CA GLU A 149 21.35 16.44 -23.30
C GLU A 149 22.81 15.96 -23.29
N ALA A 150 23.74 16.80 -23.74
CA ALA A 150 25.17 16.50 -23.77
C ALA A 150 25.75 16.15 -22.38
N VAL A 151 25.19 16.73 -21.31
CA VAL A 151 25.59 16.38 -19.94
C VAL A 151 25.05 14.99 -19.57
N LEU A 152 23.81 14.69 -19.92
CA LEU A 152 23.21 13.38 -19.68
C LEU A 152 23.92 12.27 -20.46
N GLU A 153 24.28 12.51 -21.71
CA GLU A 153 25.05 11.59 -22.55
C GLU A 153 26.41 11.27 -21.90
N VAL A 154 27.20 12.31 -21.55
CA VAL A 154 28.51 12.10 -20.90
C VAL A 154 28.37 11.39 -19.56
N LEU A 155 27.37 11.73 -18.75
CA LEU A 155 27.12 11.05 -17.47
C LEU A 155 26.80 9.56 -17.67
N THR A 156 26.02 9.23 -18.70
CA THR A 156 25.61 7.86 -19.01
C THR A 156 26.79 7.05 -19.53
N ASP A 157 27.53 7.60 -20.49
CA ASP A 157 28.58 6.89 -21.21
C ASP A 157 29.90 6.79 -20.44
N GLU A 158 30.35 7.88 -19.82
CA GLU A 158 31.67 7.97 -19.20
C GLU A 158 31.66 7.79 -17.68
N TYR A 159 30.53 8.06 -17.01
CA TYR A 159 30.39 7.96 -15.55
C TYR A 159 29.56 6.74 -15.13
N ARG A 160 29.83 5.58 -15.74
CA ARG A 160 29.16 4.28 -15.41
C ARG A 160 29.35 3.85 -13.96
N SER A 161 30.49 4.22 -13.36
CA SER A 161 30.78 3.97 -11.94
C SER A 161 30.23 5.05 -10.99
N GLY A 162 29.46 5.99 -11.54
CA GLY A 162 28.86 7.10 -10.80
C GLY A 162 29.75 8.34 -10.69
N LEU A 163 29.14 9.42 -10.21
CA LEU A 163 29.75 10.73 -10.04
C LEU A 163 29.66 11.16 -8.58
N VAL A 164 30.77 11.66 -8.03
CA VAL A 164 30.78 12.38 -6.75
C VAL A 164 30.78 13.88 -7.05
N PHE A 165 29.85 14.63 -6.48
CA PHE A 165 29.76 16.09 -6.68
C PHE A 165 30.81 16.84 -5.86
N ASN A 166 32.08 16.73 -6.27
CA ASN A 166 33.22 17.46 -5.72
C ASN A 166 33.91 18.31 -6.81
N ALA A 167 34.76 19.26 -6.41
CA ALA A 167 35.38 20.19 -7.36
C ALA A 167 36.20 19.50 -8.47
N PRO A 168 37.02 18.45 -8.21
CA PRO A 168 37.70 17.70 -9.28
C PRO A 168 36.75 17.06 -10.29
N SER A 169 35.72 16.33 -9.82
CA SER A 169 34.77 15.63 -10.68
C SER A 169 33.92 16.59 -11.52
N ILE A 170 33.51 17.73 -10.94
CA ILE A 170 32.79 18.76 -11.70
C ILE A 170 33.69 19.37 -12.78
N ARG A 171 34.96 19.67 -12.50
CA ARG A 171 35.89 20.20 -13.52
C ARG A 171 36.11 19.23 -14.68
N LEU A 172 36.23 17.92 -14.38
CA LEU A 172 36.35 16.89 -15.41
C LEU A 172 35.09 16.80 -16.27
N LEU A 173 33.92 16.90 -15.64
CA LEU A 173 32.66 16.94 -16.38
C LEU A 173 32.57 18.20 -17.25
N GLU A 174 32.89 19.39 -16.72
CA GLU A 174 32.90 20.66 -17.47
C GLU A 174 33.80 20.61 -18.72
N ASP A 175 34.99 20.02 -18.60
CA ASP A 175 35.94 19.84 -19.70
C ASP A 175 35.35 18.94 -20.81
N LYS A 176 34.71 17.84 -20.39
CA LYS A 176 34.09 16.87 -21.30
C LYS A 176 32.89 17.44 -22.05
N VAL A 177 32.01 18.16 -21.36
CA VAL A 177 30.79 18.72 -21.97
C VAL A 177 31.01 20.09 -22.59
N SER A 178 32.23 20.67 -22.45
CA SER A 178 32.56 22.03 -22.88
C SER A 178 31.54 23.08 -22.38
N LEU A 179 31.03 22.89 -21.16
CA LEU A 179 29.97 23.68 -20.55
C LEU A 179 30.29 23.92 -19.08
N LYS A 180 30.09 25.16 -18.61
CA LYS A 180 30.27 25.51 -17.20
C LYS A 180 29.11 24.98 -16.35
N ILE A 181 29.43 24.27 -15.28
CA ILE A 181 28.48 23.60 -14.40
C ILE A 181 28.36 24.39 -13.09
N ASN A 182 27.39 25.32 -13.07
CA ASN A 182 27.09 26.12 -11.89
C ASN A 182 26.33 25.31 -10.81
N ASP A 183 26.22 25.87 -9.60
CA ASP A 183 25.57 25.22 -8.46
C ASP A 183 24.10 24.86 -8.72
N VAL A 184 23.44 25.62 -9.59
CA VAL A 184 22.05 25.37 -9.98
C VAL A 184 21.94 24.11 -10.84
N LEU A 185 22.81 23.94 -11.83
CA LEU A 185 22.87 22.74 -12.66
C LEU A 185 23.30 21.52 -11.84
N GLN A 186 24.24 21.69 -10.90
CA GLN A 186 24.59 20.62 -9.94
C GLN A 186 23.39 20.19 -9.09
N SER A 187 22.61 21.15 -8.59
CA SER A 187 21.42 20.86 -7.80
C SER A 187 20.36 20.13 -8.62
N ALA A 188 20.17 20.52 -9.88
CA ALA A 188 19.27 19.82 -10.81
C ALA A 188 19.74 18.37 -11.04
N MET A 189 21.03 18.16 -11.34
CA MET A 189 21.58 16.81 -11.52
C MET A 189 21.43 15.94 -10.26
N LYS A 190 21.68 16.49 -9.06
CA LYS A 190 21.48 15.76 -7.80
C LYS A 190 20.03 15.37 -7.52
N GLN A 191 19.07 16.12 -8.05
CA GLN A 191 17.64 15.81 -7.91
C GLN A 191 17.21 14.71 -8.88
N THR A 192 17.78 14.68 -10.09
CA THR A 192 17.42 13.71 -11.13
C THR A 192 18.18 12.39 -11.03
N MET A 193 19.42 12.40 -10.51
CA MET A 193 20.24 11.21 -10.39
C MET A 193 19.92 10.44 -9.10
N PHE A 194 20.04 9.12 -9.15
CA PHE A 194 19.95 8.27 -7.98
C PHE A 194 21.18 8.49 -7.09
N ARG A 195 20.97 8.86 -5.83
CA ARG A 195 22.02 8.98 -4.81
C ARG A 195 22.09 7.68 -4.00
N ARG A 196 23.23 6.99 -4.05
CA ARG A 196 23.51 5.85 -3.18
C ARG A 196 23.98 6.33 -1.80
N ASN A 197 23.87 5.47 -0.79
CA ASN A 197 24.26 5.75 0.61
C ASN A 197 25.72 6.20 0.82
N ASP A 198 26.61 6.02 -0.15
CA ASP A 198 28.01 6.48 -0.13
C ASP A 198 28.23 7.81 -0.86
N ASP A 199 27.15 8.56 -1.13
CA ASP A 199 27.16 9.88 -1.79
C ASP A 199 27.66 9.87 -3.24
N VAL A 200 27.64 8.69 -3.87
CA VAL A 200 27.85 8.53 -5.30
C VAL A 200 26.50 8.63 -6.02
N TYR A 201 26.46 9.41 -7.09
CA TYR A 201 25.27 9.66 -7.89
C TYR A 201 25.35 8.93 -9.22
N PHE A 202 24.25 8.31 -9.62
CA PHE A 202 24.17 7.50 -10.83
C PHE A 202 22.99 7.97 -11.71
N PRO A 203 23.19 8.10 -13.04
CA PRO A 203 22.06 8.19 -13.96
C PRO A 203 21.20 6.94 -13.85
N LEU A 204 19.87 7.09 -13.87
CA LEU A 204 18.96 5.94 -13.78
C LEU A 204 19.20 4.92 -14.90
N ALA A 205 19.52 5.40 -16.11
CA ALA A 205 19.86 4.56 -17.26
C ALA A 205 21.05 3.62 -17.00
N ASN A 206 21.95 3.96 -16.08
CA ASN A 206 23.09 3.10 -15.69
C ASN A 206 22.72 2.03 -14.65
N ILE A 207 21.50 2.08 -14.12
CA ILE A 207 21.00 1.20 -13.07
C ILE A 207 19.95 0.25 -13.61
N ILE A 208 18.92 0.79 -14.25
CA ILE A 208 17.72 0.09 -14.66
C ILE A 208 17.13 0.79 -15.90
N THR A 209 16.63 0.01 -16.86
CA THR A 209 16.00 0.54 -18.07
C THR A 209 14.59 1.06 -17.77
N GLU A 210 14.06 1.94 -18.60
CA GLU A 210 12.66 2.41 -18.48
C GLU A 210 11.67 1.24 -18.52
N GLU A 211 11.86 0.29 -19.43
CA GLU A 211 11.05 -0.93 -19.54
C GLU A 211 11.05 -1.75 -18.23
N ASN A 212 12.22 -1.91 -17.60
CA ASN A 212 12.32 -2.65 -16.33
C ASN A 212 11.73 -1.85 -15.16
N ILE A 213 11.74 -0.51 -15.20
CA ILE A 213 11.04 0.33 -14.22
C ILE A 213 9.52 0.12 -14.34
N GLU A 214 8.99 0.13 -15.56
CA GLU A 214 7.56 -0.13 -15.81
C GLU A 214 7.16 -1.51 -15.29
N LEU A 215 7.91 -2.56 -15.64
CA LEU A 215 7.68 -3.92 -15.15
C LEU A 215 7.75 -4.01 -13.62
N LEU A 216 8.69 -3.30 -12.99
CA LEU A 216 8.79 -3.23 -11.52
C LEU A 216 7.52 -2.68 -10.91
N PHE A 217 6.98 -1.59 -11.45
CA PHE A 217 5.77 -0.98 -10.91
C PHE A 217 4.49 -1.76 -11.24
N ASP A 218 4.47 -2.52 -12.35
CA ASP A 218 3.39 -3.47 -12.64
C ASP A 218 3.29 -4.55 -11.56
N VAL A 219 4.43 -5.16 -11.17
CA VAL A 219 4.48 -6.16 -10.09
C VAL A 219 4.08 -5.55 -8.74
N VAL A 220 4.56 -4.34 -8.45
CA VAL A 220 4.20 -3.60 -7.24
C VAL A 220 2.70 -3.34 -7.18
N GLU A 221 2.09 -2.90 -8.27
CA GLU A 221 0.66 -2.65 -8.35
C GLU A 221 -0.13 -3.96 -8.18
N GLU A 222 0.28 -5.04 -8.86
CA GLU A 222 -0.34 -6.36 -8.73
C GLU A 222 -0.37 -6.82 -7.27
N TRP A 223 0.78 -6.79 -6.60
CA TRP A 223 0.89 -7.23 -5.21
C TRP A 223 0.16 -6.33 -4.22
N LEU A 224 0.18 -5.01 -4.43
CA LEU A 224 -0.60 -4.10 -3.59
C LEU A 224 -2.11 -4.29 -3.77
N ASN A 225 -2.56 -4.58 -5.00
CA ASN A 225 -3.97 -4.87 -5.26
C ASN A 225 -4.40 -6.22 -4.66
N ALA A 226 -3.56 -7.24 -4.76
CA ALA A 226 -3.84 -8.58 -4.27
C ALA A 226 -3.77 -8.68 -2.74
N PHE A 227 -2.74 -8.08 -2.14
CA PHE A 227 -2.38 -8.32 -0.74
C PHE A 227 -2.37 -7.07 0.14
N GLY A 228 -2.38 -5.87 -0.45
CA GLY A 228 -2.31 -4.59 0.27
C GLY A 228 -0.92 -4.21 0.81
N CYS A 229 0.02 -5.15 0.82
CA CYS A 229 1.43 -4.95 1.13
C CYS A 229 2.28 -6.08 0.56
N PHE A 230 3.59 -5.92 0.53
CA PHE A 230 4.54 -6.96 0.10
C PHE A 230 5.90 -6.80 0.77
N GLU A 231 6.74 -7.83 0.66
CA GLU A 231 8.11 -7.83 1.16
C GLU A 231 9.09 -7.29 0.10
N LEU A 232 9.84 -6.23 0.43
CA LEU A 232 10.77 -5.59 -0.50
C LEU A 232 11.90 -6.52 -0.92
N ALA A 233 12.35 -7.42 -0.03
CA ALA A 233 13.39 -8.39 -0.34
C ALA A 233 12.97 -9.33 -1.48
N VAL A 234 11.70 -9.75 -1.49
CA VAL A 234 11.18 -10.61 -2.55
C VAL A 234 11.11 -9.87 -3.88
N LEU A 235 10.74 -8.58 -3.86
CA LEU A 235 10.81 -7.75 -5.07
C LEU A 235 12.26 -7.61 -5.57
N PHE A 236 13.21 -7.40 -4.67
CA PHE A 236 14.62 -7.31 -5.01
C PHE A 236 15.13 -8.58 -5.68
N ASP A 237 14.78 -9.76 -5.16
CA ASP A 237 15.21 -11.04 -5.73
C ASP A 237 14.71 -11.24 -7.17
N ILE A 238 13.48 -10.79 -7.48
CA ILE A 238 12.92 -10.84 -8.85
C ILE A 238 13.70 -9.91 -9.78
N PHE A 239 13.96 -8.67 -9.35
CA PHE A 239 14.54 -7.64 -10.20
C PHE A 239 16.07 -7.59 -10.19
N LYS A 240 16.73 -8.41 -9.37
CA LYS A 240 18.19 -8.42 -9.24
C LYS A 240 18.89 -8.64 -10.59
N VAL A 241 18.29 -9.43 -11.49
CA VAL A 241 18.83 -9.70 -12.83
C VAL A 241 18.61 -8.55 -13.83
N ASN A 242 17.70 -7.62 -13.52
CA ASN A 242 17.30 -6.50 -14.37
C ASN A 242 17.97 -5.17 -13.98
N ILE A 243 18.77 -5.18 -12.91
CA ILE A 243 19.46 -4.00 -12.36
C ILE A 243 20.97 -4.18 -12.37
N ASN A 244 21.70 -3.08 -12.43
CA ASN A 244 23.16 -3.09 -12.37
C ASN A 244 23.64 -3.40 -10.94
N GLU A 245 24.06 -4.64 -10.71
CA GLU A 245 24.54 -5.14 -9.41
C GLU A 245 25.82 -4.44 -8.91
N ASN A 246 26.58 -3.78 -9.78
CA ASN A 246 27.72 -2.96 -9.36
C ASN A 246 27.28 -1.65 -8.69
N VAL A 247 26.08 -1.18 -9.02
CA VAL A 247 25.47 0.01 -8.41
C VAL A 247 24.62 -0.38 -7.21
N ILE A 248 23.70 -1.34 -7.39
CA ILE A 248 22.79 -1.84 -6.36
C ILE A 248 23.38 -3.12 -5.76
N ARG A 249 24.17 -2.97 -4.69
CA ARG A 249 25.00 -4.07 -4.15
C ARG A 249 24.23 -4.98 -3.20
N ASN A 250 23.17 -4.46 -2.59
CA ASN A 250 22.41 -5.14 -1.54
C ASN A 250 20.99 -4.56 -1.42
N LEU A 251 20.19 -5.16 -0.54
CA LEU A 251 18.81 -4.76 -0.29
C LEU A 251 18.67 -3.31 0.20
N THR A 252 19.67 -2.77 0.91
CA THR A 252 19.63 -1.36 1.35
C THR A 252 19.78 -0.41 0.16
N ASP A 253 20.72 -0.68 -0.74
CA ASP A 253 20.85 0.10 -1.97
C ASP A 253 19.57 0.00 -2.83
N PHE A 254 18.91 -1.17 -2.86
CA PHE A 254 17.65 -1.36 -3.57
C PHE A 254 16.48 -0.61 -2.90
N GLU A 255 16.43 -0.56 -1.58
CA GLU A 255 15.46 0.26 -0.84
C GLU A 255 15.63 1.75 -1.18
N ASP A 256 16.86 2.25 -1.25
CA ASP A 256 17.15 3.61 -1.66
C ASP A 256 16.68 3.85 -3.11
N LEU A 257 16.97 2.93 -4.03
CA LEU A 257 16.52 3.02 -5.42
C LEU A 257 14.99 3.01 -5.51
N PHE A 258 14.33 2.08 -4.83
CA PHE A 258 12.88 1.97 -4.80
C PHE A 258 12.24 3.26 -4.28
N ASN A 259 12.79 3.84 -3.21
CA ASN A 259 12.31 5.11 -2.66
C ASN A 259 12.53 6.28 -3.63
N HIS A 260 13.66 6.30 -4.34
CA HIS A 260 13.94 7.30 -5.38
C HIS A 260 12.98 7.19 -6.57
N LEU A 261 12.64 5.98 -7.00
CA LEU A 261 11.67 5.75 -8.08
C LEU A 261 10.22 6.05 -7.62
N ASN A 262 9.91 5.76 -6.35
CA ASN A 262 8.62 6.02 -5.71
C ASN A 262 8.43 7.50 -5.33
N ASN A 263 8.60 8.39 -6.31
CA ASN A 263 8.58 9.85 -6.18
C ASN A 263 7.28 10.45 -5.59
N GLN A 264 6.19 9.67 -5.44
CA GLN A 264 4.87 10.19 -5.05
C GLN A 264 4.47 9.98 -3.58
N SER A 265 5.39 9.55 -2.72
CA SER A 265 5.13 9.37 -1.27
C SER A 265 3.92 8.47 -0.94
N SER A 266 3.29 7.78 -1.90
CA SER A 266 2.07 6.99 -1.65
C SER A 266 2.38 5.67 -0.96
N LEU A 267 3.58 5.13 -1.23
CA LEU A 267 4.08 3.92 -0.61
C LEU A 267 5.06 4.26 0.52
N ARG A 268 5.04 3.44 1.57
CA ARG A 268 6.01 3.46 2.66
C ARG A 268 6.67 2.10 2.79
N CYS A 269 7.98 2.13 2.99
CA CYS A 269 8.78 0.99 3.41
C CYS A 269 8.97 1.04 4.93
N VAL A 270 8.60 -0.02 5.65
CA VAL A 270 8.66 -0.10 7.11
C VAL A 270 9.29 -1.42 7.54
N GLY A 271 10.14 -1.39 8.56
CA GLY A 271 10.71 -2.60 9.16
C GLY A 271 9.70 -3.33 10.05
N GLN A 272 9.50 -4.62 9.83
CA GLN A 272 8.69 -5.52 10.67
C GLN A 272 9.20 -6.96 10.50
N PHE A 273 9.26 -7.76 11.58
CA PHE A 273 9.78 -9.14 11.54
C PHE A 273 11.17 -9.29 10.88
N SER A 274 12.07 -8.34 11.14
CA SER A 274 13.41 -8.28 10.52
C SER A 274 13.41 -8.16 8.99
N THR A 275 12.28 -7.83 8.38
CA THR A 275 12.15 -7.57 6.95
C THR A 275 11.56 -6.19 6.66
N LYS A 276 11.60 -5.78 5.40
CA LYS A 276 11.11 -4.49 4.90
C LYS A 276 9.78 -4.71 4.18
N ILE A 277 8.71 -4.17 4.75
CA ILE A 277 7.35 -4.26 4.21
C ILE A 277 7.00 -2.97 3.49
N VAL A 278 6.62 -3.10 2.22
CA VAL A 278 6.08 -1.99 1.42
C VAL A 278 4.56 -2.04 1.48
N ARG A 279 3.94 -0.87 1.71
CA ARG A 279 2.49 -0.71 1.78
C ARG A 279 2.04 0.68 1.37
N THR A 280 0.75 0.87 1.14
CA THR A 280 0.15 2.20 1.00
C THR A 280 0.10 2.95 2.35
N GLN A 281 -0.07 4.27 2.31
CA GLN A 281 -0.22 5.07 3.54
C GLN A 281 -1.56 4.90 4.27
N GLU A 282 -2.55 4.26 3.64
CA GLU A 282 -3.92 4.16 4.16
C GLU A 282 -4.02 3.33 5.44
N PHE A 283 -3.18 2.29 5.55
CA PHE A 283 -3.16 1.36 6.68
C PHE A 283 -1.80 1.37 7.35
N ASN A 284 -1.76 1.11 8.66
CA ASN A 284 -0.47 0.85 9.32
C ASN A 284 0.04 -0.57 9.00
N VAL A 285 1.30 -0.88 9.34
CA VAL A 285 1.91 -2.17 8.97
C VAL A 285 1.15 -3.36 9.57
N ASN A 286 0.68 -3.25 10.81
CA ASN A 286 -0.06 -4.33 11.47
C ASN A 286 -1.45 -4.54 10.85
N GLU A 287 -2.13 -3.46 10.46
CA GLU A 287 -3.40 -3.55 9.72
C GLU A 287 -3.22 -4.20 8.35
N SER A 288 -2.15 -3.86 7.62
CA SER A 288 -1.81 -4.51 6.35
C SER A 288 -1.57 -6.02 6.56
N LEU A 289 -0.76 -6.39 7.56
CA LEU A 289 -0.45 -7.80 7.83
C LEU A 289 -1.66 -8.59 8.33
N ARG A 290 -2.59 -7.97 9.07
CA ARG A 290 -3.87 -8.60 9.44
C ARG A 290 -4.76 -8.89 8.23
N LYS A 291 -4.73 -8.06 7.19
CA LYS A 291 -5.43 -8.38 5.94
C LYS A 291 -4.81 -9.58 5.26
N VAL A 292 -3.48 -9.64 5.19
CA VAL A 292 -2.76 -10.80 4.65
C VAL A 292 -3.06 -12.05 5.47
N ALA A 293 -3.13 -11.96 6.79
CA ALA A 293 -3.52 -13.05 7.69
C ALA A 293 -4.93 -13.59 7.35
N GLY A 294 -5.90 -12.69 7.11
CA GLY A 294 -7.23 -13.08 6.66
C GLY A 294 -7.23 -13.78 5.28
N LEU A 295 -6.40 -13.32 4.34
CA LEU A 295 -6.22 -13.96 3.04
C LEU A 295 -5.57 -15.34 3.17
N LEU A 296 -4.56 -15.48 4.03
CA LEU A 296 -3.91 -16.76 4.32
C LEU A 296 -4.90 -17.76 4.91
N LEU A 297 -5.68 -17.35 5.91
CA LEU A 297 -6.71 -18.20 6.51
C LEU A 297 -7.75 -18.63 5.48
N HIS A 298 -8.25 -17.68 4.69
CA HIS A 298 -9.20 -17.98 3.64
C HIS A 298 -8.65 -18.96 2.60
N SER A 299 -7.40 -18.76 2.17
CA SER A 299 -6.78 -19.61 1.15
C SER A 299 -6.48 -21.01 1.69
N ILE A 300 -5.90 -21.13 2.89
CA ILE A 300 -5.62 -22.44 3.51
C ILE A 300 -6.91 -23.24 3.69
N HIS A 301 -7.97 -22.62 4.21
CA HIS A 301 -9.25 -23.29 4.40
C HIS A 301 -9.94 -23.66 3.07
N ASN A 302 -10.08 -22.71 2.15
CA ASN A 302 -10.96 -22.88 0.98
C ASN A 302 -10.22 -23.34 -0.29
N ASP A 303 -8.99 -22.88 -0.52
CA ASP A 303 -8.23 -23.24 -1.72
C ASP A 303 -7.46 -24.55 -1.53
N PHE A 304 -6.94 -24.78 -0.32
CA PHE A 304 -6.12 -25.95 0.03
C PHE A 304 -6.87 -27.01 0.85
N GLY A 305 -8.17 -26.84 1.08
CA GLY A 305 -8.98 -27.82 1.83
C GLY A 305 -8.57 -27.99 3.30
N GLY A 306 -8.01 -26.94 3.90
CA GLY A 306 -7.61 -26.90 5.30
C GLY A 306 -6.14 -27.23 5.56
N VAL A 307 -5.39 -27.72 4.57
CA VAL A 307 -3.97 -28.10 4.72
C VAL A 307 -3.13 -27.58 3.57
N ALA A 308 -2.18 -26.68 3.84
CA ALA A 308 -1.27 -26.13 2.84
C ALA A 308 0.20 -26.31 3.24
N ASP A 309 1.03 -26.80 2.32
CA ASP A 309 2.48 -26.83 2.50
C ASP A 309 3.14 -25.47 2.21
N GLU A 310 4.41 -25.32 2.59
CA GLU A 310 5.18 -24.08 2.40
C GLU A 310 5.33 -23.69 0.91
N ILE A 311 5.41 -24.66 0.00
CA ILE A 311 5.57 -24.42 -1.44
C ILE A 311 4.27 -23.87 -2.04
N GLY A 312 3.14 -24.52 -1.78
CA GLY A 312 1.82 -24.10 -2.25
C GLY A 312 1.45 -22.72 -1.72
N LEU A 313 1.78 -22.42 -0.46
CA LEU A 313 1.62 -21.06 0.08
C LEU A 313 2.52 -20.06 -0.62
N LYS A 314 3.78 -20.39 -0.91
CA LYS A 314 4.70 -19.49 -1.60
C LYS A 314 4.22 -19.19 -3.03
N GLU A 315 3.68 -20.18 -3.74
CA GLU A 315 3.11 -19.99 -5.09
C GLU A 315 1.89 -19.07 -5.06
N LYS A 316 1.03 -19.20 -4.05
CA LYS A 316 -0.19 -18.38 -3.89
C LYS A 316 0.10 -16.97 -3.37
N PHE A 317 1.14 -16.83 -2.56
CA PHE A 317 1.56 -15.58 -1.91
C PHE A 317 2.99 -15.20 -2.35
N PRO A 318 3.22 -14.97 -3.68
CA PRO A 318 4.56 -14.78 -4.22
C PRO A 318 5.25 -13.55 -3.65
N ALA A 319 4.48 -12.57 -3.17
CA ALA A 319 4.92 -11.31 -2.59
C ALA A 319 5.61 -11.41 -1.21
N PHE A 320 5.67 -12.60 -0.61
CA PHE A 320 6.15 -12.80 0.76
C PHE A 320 7.11 -14.00 0.85
N SER A 321 8.15 -13.92 1.68
CA SER A 321 9.00 -15.08 1.99
C SER A 321 8.25 -16.08 2.88
N GLU A 322 8.68 -17.34 2.87
CA GLU A 322 8.18 -18.39 3.77
C GLU A 322 8.31 -17.98 5.25
N SER A 323 9.44 -17.34 5.60
CA SER A 323 9.68 -16.81 6.95
C SER A 323 8.64 -15.77 7.35
N LEU A 324 8.32 -14.83 6.46
CA LEU A 324 7.31 -13.82 6.75
C LEU A 324 5.91 -14.42 6.82
N ILE A 325 5.55 -15.36 5.94
CA ILE A 325 4.28 -16.10 6.01
C ILE A 325 4.16 -16.81 7.37
N ALA A 326 5.19 -17.53 7.80
CA ALA A 326 5.21 -18.21 9.09
C ALA A 326 5.02 -17.23 10.27
N ASN A 327 5.67 -16.06 10.22
CA ASN A 327 5.51 -15.02 11.24
C ASN A 327 4.11 -14.41 11.24
N ILE A 328 3.51 -14.18 10.07
CA ILE A 328 2.14 -13.66 9.96
C ILE A 328 1.15 -14.66 10.54
N ILE A 329 1.27 -15.95 10.17
CA ILE A 329 0.41 -17.02 10.71
C ILE A 329 0.53 -17.07 12.23
N LYS A 330 1.76 -17.12 12.74
CA LYS A 330 2.04 -17.21 14.18
C LYS A 330 1.44 -16.04 14.98
N GLU A 331 1.51 -14.83 14.45
CA GLU A 331 1.11 -13.62 15.17
C GLU A 331 -0.37 -13.25 14.98
N TYR A 332 -0.94 -13.54 13.80
CA TYR A 332 -2.24 -12.99 13.40
C TYR A 332 -3.30 -14.04 13.02
N VAL A 333 -2.94 -15.32 12.90
CA VAL A 333 -3.89 -16.38 12.51
C VAL A 333 -3.98 -17.42 13.63
N GLU A 334 -5.05 -17.36 14.39
CA GLU A 334 -5.22 -18.23 15.54
C GLU A 334 -5.81 -19.60 15.21
N GLU A 335 -6.37 -19.72 14.03
CA GLU A 335 -7.07 -20.89 13.57
C GLU A 335 -6.13 -21.88 12.89
N ILE A 336 -4.86 -21.50 12.71
CA ILE A 336 -3.86 -22.27 11.97
C ILE A 336 -2.75 -22.76 12.90
N VAL A 337 -2.32 -23.99 12.63
CA VAL A 337 -1.25 -24.70 13.33
C VAL A 337 -0.18 -25.11 12.34
N LYS A 338 1.08 -24.92 12.72
CA LYS A 338 2.22 -25.46 11.99
C LYS A 338 2.46 -26.91 12.43
N THR A 339 2.48 -27.83 11.49
CA THR A 339 2.60 -29.28 11.69
C THR A 339 3.59 -29.87 10.70
N GLU A 340 4.03 -31.11 10.93
CA GLU A 340 4.88 -31.85 10.00
C GLU A 340 4.15 -33.13 9.58
N ILE A 341 3.84 -33.26 8.28
CA ILE A 341 3.23 -34.45 7.69
C ILE A 341 4.26 -35.10 6.76
N ASN A 342 4.68 -36.33 7.07
CA ASN A 342 5.64 -37.10 6.25
C ASN A 342 6.96 -36.35 5.96
N GLY A 343 7.46 -35.57 6.93
CA GLY A 343 8.68 -34.76 6.74
C GLY A 343 8.46 -33.43 6.02
N ILE A 344 7.22 -33.10 5.66
CA ILE A 344 6.85 -31.85 5.00
C ILE A 344 6.16 -30.95 6.01
N VAL A 345 6.62 -29.71 6.08
CA VAL A 345 6.05 -28.68 6.93
C VAL A 345 4.75 -28.16 6.31
N CYS A 346 3.66 -28.26 7.05
CA CYS A 346 2.32 -27.86 6.63
C CYS A 346 1.66 -26.92 7.64
N TYR A 347 0.80 -26.05 7.14
CA TYR A 347 -0.09 -25.20 7.90
C TYR A 347 -1.52 -25.74 7.80
N GLN A 348 -2.08 -26.12 8.94
CA GLN A 348 -3.40 -26.75 9.01
C GLN A 348 -4.38 -25.89 9.80
N THR A 349 -5.61 -25.77 9.33
CA THR A 349 -6.71 -25.24 10.15
C THR A 349 -7.06 -26.23 11.26
N LEU A 350 -7.56 -25.74 12.40
CA LEU A 350 -7.90 -26.58 13.55
C LEU A 350 -8.89 -27.71 13.22
N ASP A 351 -9.82 -27.45 12.32
CA ASP A 351 -10.81 -28.43 11.83
C ASP A 351 -10.24 -29.44 10.83
N ALA A 352 -9.07 -29.17 10.24
CA ALA A 352 -8.40 -30.05 9.30
C ALA A 352 -7.40 -31.01 9.96
N LEU A 353 -7.24 -30.94 11.29
CA LEU A 353 -6.35 -31.82 12.06
C LEU A 353 -6.80 -33.30 12.07
N GLY A 354 -7.93 -33.64 11.42
CA GLY A 354 -8.40 -35.01 11.28
C GLY A 354 -9.10 -35.57 12.52
N LEU A 355 -9.54 -34.69 13.42
CA LEU A 355 -10.45 -35.08 14.50
C LEU A 355 -11.81 -35.46 13.93
N SER A 356 -12.42 -36.50 14.47
CA SER A 356 -13.75 -36.96 14.07
C SER A 356 -14.85 -35.97 14.47
N ASP A 357 -15.96 -35.99 13.74
CA ASP A 357 -17.10 -35.10 13.98
C ASP A 357 -17.71 -35.24 15.39
N ASP A 358 -17.53 -36.42 16.01
CA ASP A 358 -17.99 -36.75 17.36
C ASP A 358 -16.99 -36.32 18.47
N PHE A 359 -15.86 -35.69 18.13
CA PHE A 359 -14.87 -35.28 19.13
C PHE A 359 -15.44 -34.31 20.17
N SER A 360 -16.42 -33.47 19.81
CA SER A 360 -17.13 -32.62 20.78
C SER A 360 -17.87 -33.46 21.84
N GLU A 361 -18.47 -34.59 21.45
CA GLU A 361 -19.17 -35.50 22.35
C GLU A 361 -18.19 -36.29 23.23
N VAL A 362 -17.05 -36.68 22.67
CA VAL A 362 -15.93 -37.29 23.40
C VAL A 362 -15.45 -36.33 24.49
N LEU A 363 -15.21 -35.06 24.13
CA LEU A 363 -14.73 -34.03 25.05
C LEU A 363 -15.75 -33.76 26.17
N GLU A 364 -17.04 -33.68 25.84
CA GLU A 364 -18.11 -33.54 26.84
C GLU A 364 -18.13 -34.73 27.80
N ARG A 365 -18.11 -35.96 27.28
CA ARG A 365 -18.08 -37.19 28.10
C ARG A 365 -16.87 -37.22 29.04
N VAL A 366 -15.70 -36.85 28.54
CA VAL A 366 -14.48 -36.78 29.36
C VAL A 366 -14.65 -35.75 30.46
N LEU A 367 -15.12 -34.53 30.17
CA LEU A 367 -15.31 -33.48 31.16
C LEU A 367 -16.35 -33.85 32.22
N SER A 368 -17.46 -34.50 31.85
CA SER A 368 -18.44 -35.00 32.81
C SER A 368 -17.83 -36.01 33.79
N ARG A 369 -16.92 -36.88 33.34
CA ARG A 369 -16.19 -37.79 34.23
C ARG A 369 -15.26 -37.04 35.20
N PHE A 370 -14.67 -35.92 34.78
CA PHE A 370 -13.89 -35.08 35.70
C PHE A 370 -14.78 -34.54 36.83
N GLU A 371 -15.98 -34.05 36.49
CA GLU A 371 -16.95 -33.56 37.47
C GLU A 371 -17.41 -34.66 38.44
N GLU A 372 -17.77 -35.84 37.91
CA GLU A 372 -18.20 -37.00 38.72
C GLU A 372 -17.11 -37.45 39.72
N LEU A 373 -15.84 -37.35 39.32
CA LEU A 373 -14.69 -37.74 40.14
C LEU A 373 -14.15 -36.59 41.02
N GLY A 374 -14.70 -35.37 40.89
CA GLY A 374 -14.20 -34.19 41.59
C GLY A 374 -12.78 -33.79 41.19
N LEU A 375 -12.37 -34.10 39.94
CA LEU A 375 -11.06 -33.80 39.40
C LEU A 375 -11.08 -32.47 38.63
N THR A 376 -9.97 -31.74 38.66
CA THR A 376 -9.80 -30.51 37.86
C THR A 376 -9.26 -30.87 36.47
N PRO A 377 -9.90 -30.41 35.37
CA PRO A 377 -9.43 -30.65 34.01
C PRO A 377 -8.23 -29.75 33.69
N THR A 378 -7.06 -30.11 34.22
CA THR A 378 -5.78 -29.50 33.83
C THR A 378 -5.38 -29.95 32.43
N GLU A 379 -4.46 -29.24 31.79
CA GLU A 379 -3.96 -29.62 30.45
C GLU A 379 -3.46 -31.07 30.37
N GLU A 380 -2.69 -31.49 31.36
CA GLU A 380 -2.10 -32.83 31.42
C GLU A 380 -3.19 -33.86 31.69
N ALA A 381 -4.07 -33.61 32.66
CA ALA A 381 -5.13 -34.54 33.01
C ALA A 381 -6.12 -34.72 31.85
N LEU A 382 -6.52 -33.63 31.19
CA LEU A 382 -7.43 -33.67 30.05
C LEU A 382 -6.80 -34.38 28.86
N HIS A 383 -5.52 -34.12 28.56
CA HIS A 383 -4.77 -34.85 27.53
C HIS A 383 -4.72 -36.35 27.83
N THR A 384 -4.39 -36.74 29.07
CA THR A 384 -4.35 -38.14 29.48
C THR A 384 -5.72 -38.80 29.34
N ALA A 385 -6.79 -38.15 29.79
CA ALA A 385 -8.14 -38.70 29.71
C ALA A 385 -8.63 -38.86 28.26
N LEU A 386 -8.39 -37.86 27.40
CA LEU A 386 -8.69 -37.97 25.97
C LEU A 386 -7.89 -39.10 25.31
N SER A 387 -6.62 -39.25 25.68
CA SER A 387 -5.76 -40.32 25.15
C SER A 387 -6.28 -41.71 25.53
N PHE A 388 -6.73 -41.89 26.78
CA PHE A 388 -7.35 -43.14 27.22
C PHE A 388 -8.69 -43.42 26.54
N ASP A 389 -9.54 -42.40 26.39
CA ASP A 389 -10.86 -42.55 25.82
C ASP A 389 -10.80 -42.84 24.30
N MET A 390 -9.81 -42.27 23.60
CA MET A 390 -9.58 -42.48 22.17
C MET A 390 -8.64 -43.66 21.84
N GLY A 391 -7.96 -44.23 22.84
CA GLY A 391 -7.05 -45.37 22.65
C GLY A 391 -5.74 -45.04 21.91
N LEU A 392 -5.30 -43.78 21.95
CA LEU A 392 -4.12 -43.26 21.25
C LEU A 392 -3.45 -42.15 22.05
N ASN A 393 -2.21 -41.79 21.76
CA ASN A 393 -1.60 -40.61 22.37
C ASN A 393 -2.12 -39.36 21.65
N PHE A 394 -3.06 -38.63 22.25
CA PHE A 394 -3.78 -37.54 21.59
C PHE A 394 -2.86 -36.43 21.03
N LYS A 395 -1.83 -36.04 21.77
CA LYS A 395 -0.94 -34.96 21.31
C LYS A 395 0.01 -35.41 20.21
N GLU A 396 0.51 -36.64 20.31
CA GLU A 396 1.40 -37.22 19.30
C GLU A 396 0.64 -37.54 18.00
N GLU A 397 -0.54 -38.17 18.09
CA GLU A 397 -1.33 -38.56 16.91
C GLU A 397 -1.72 -37.36 16.05
N PHE A 398 -2.18 -36.28 16.68
CA PHE A 398 -2.63 -35.07 15.99
C PHE A 398 -1.52 -34.00 15.84
N ASN A 399 -0.26 -34.38 16.06
CA ASN A 399 0.92 -33.52 15.92
C ASN A 399 0.77 -32.14 16.60
N ILE A 400 0.24 -32.11 17.83
CA ILE A 400 -0.02 -30.87 18.55
C ILE A 400 1.31 -30.31 19.11
N PRO A 401 1.82 -29.18 18.58
CA PRO A 401 3.21 -28.78 18.81
C PRO A 401 3.45 -28.14 20.19
N ASP A 402 2.42 -27.52 20.78
CA ASP A 402 2.54 -26.82 22.05
C ASP A 402 1.20 -26.76 22.81
N GLN A 403 1.30 -26.35 24.08
CA GLN A 403 0.14 -26.22 24.97
C GLN A 403 -0.84 -25.12 24.51
N LYS A 404 -0.34 -24.05 23.87
CA LYS A 404 -1.21 -22.98 23.37
C LYS A 404 -2.15 -23.51 22.29
N THR A 405 -1.62 -24.30 21.38
CA THR A 405 -2.35 -24.98 20.32
C THR A 405 -3.34 -25.98 20.90
N TYR A 406 -2.90 -26.79 21.87
CA TYR A 406 -3.79 -27.71 22.58
C TYR A 406 -5.00 -26.98 23.20
N ARG A 407 -4.78 -25.88 23.92
CA ARG A 407 -5.87 -25.07 24.51
C ARG A 407 -6.85 -24.55 23.47
N ARG A 408 -6.33 -24.03 22.35
CA ARG A 408 -7.13 -23.52 21.23
C ARG A 408 -7.98 -24.61 20.60
N LEU A 409 -7.39 -25.78 20.37
CA LEU A 409 -8.09 -26.95 19.84
C LEU A 409 -9.26 -27.36 20.74
N ILE A 410 -9.01 -27.53 22.04
CA ILE A 410 -10.05 -27.89 23.01
C ILE A 410 -11.16 -26.84 23.05
N SER A 411 -10.79 -25.55 23.04
CA SER A 411 -11.78 -24.46 23.04
C SER A 411 -12.61 -24.41 21.76
N TYR A 412 -12.00 -24.71 20.61
CA TYR A 412 -12.65 -24.73 19.31
C TYR A 412 -13.68 -25.85 19.20
N TYR A 413 -13.35 -27.04 19.72
CA TYR A 413 -14.22 -28.21 19.64
C TYR A 413 -15.25 -28.33 20.77
N TYR A 414 -15.07 -27.62 21.90
CA TYR A 414 -16.06 -27.63 22.98
C TYR A 414 -17.29 -26.80 22.62
N LYS A 415 -18.43 -27.47 22.39
CA LYS A 415 -19.70 -26.85 21.99
C LYS A 415 -20.81 -26.98 23.03
N SER A 416 -20.53 -27.61 24.17
CA SER A 416 -21.53 -27.98 25.18
C SER A 416 -21.71 -26.90 26.26
N ALA A 417 -22.76 -27.02 27.06
CA ALA A 417 -23.00 -26.19 28.24
C ALA A 417 -22.68 -26.97 29.52
N PRO A 418 -22.20 -26.31 30.60
CA PRO A 418 -21.89 -24.87 30.71
C PRO A 418 -20.64 -24.45 29.93
N GLY A 419 -20.60 -23.20 29.46
CA GLY A 419 -19.43 -22.69 28.73
C GLY A 419 -18.15 -22.78 29.58
N ARG A 420 -17.03 -23.15 28.97
CA ARG A 420 -15.73 -23.33 29.65
C ARG A 420 -14.64 -22.50 28.98
N GLU A 421 -13.67 -22.05 29.77
CA GLU A 421 -12.49 -21.32 29.30
C GLU A 421 -11.21 -21.74 30.03
N TRP A 422 -10.07 -21.49 29.40
CA TRP A 422 -8.77 -21.78 30.03
C TRP A 422 -8.36 -20.70 31.02
N ARG A 423 -8.19 -21.06 32.30
CA ARG A 423 -7.60 -20.21 33.34
C ARG A 423 -6.41 -20.90 33.97
N LYS A 424 -5.22 -20.29 33.87
CA LYS A 424 -3.97 -20.80 34.48
C LYS A 424 -3.65 -22.29 34.16
N GLY A 425 -4.07 -22.78 32.99
CA GLY A 425 -3.85 -24.19 32.58
C GLY A 425 -4.98 -25.15 32.98
N GLU A 426 -6.11 -24.62 33.46
CA GLU A 426 -7.31 -25.39 33.82
C GLU A 426 -8.46 -25.01 32.91
N PHE A 427 -9.25 -25.99 32.45
CA PHE A 427 -10.41 -25.75 31.60
C PHE A 427 -11.70 -25.64 32.42
N VAL A 428 -11.93 -24.44 32.96
CA VAL A 428 -12.92 -24.18 34.01
C VAL A 428 -14.22 -23.62 33.45
N GLU A 429 -15.32 -23.84 34.16
CA GLU A 429 -16.62 -23.28 33.81
C GLU A 429 -16.64 -21.75 33.96
N VAL A 430 -17.24 -21.09 32.98
CA VAL A 430 -17.53 -19.67 33.01
C VAL A 430 -18.87 -19.50 33.74
N GLN A 431 -18.83 -18.95 34.94
CA GLN A 431 -20.06 -18.51 35.60
C GLN A 431 -20.67 -17.37 34.76
N SER A 432 -21.92 -17.59 34.32
CA SER A 432 -22.72 -16.58 33.61
C SER A 432 -23.25 -15.52 34.56
#